data_AF-A0A8X6F2P1-F1
#
_entry.id   AF-A0A8X6F2P1-F1
#
_cell.length_a   1.000
_cell.length_b   1.000
_cell.length_c   1.000
_cell.angle_alpha   90.00
_cell.angle_beta   90.00
_cell.angle_gamma   90.00
#
_symmetry.space_group_name_H-M   'P 1'
#
loop_
_entity.id
_entity.type
_entity.pdbx_description
1 polymer ?
#
loop_
_entity_poly.entity_id
_entity_poly.type
_entity_poly.pdbx_seq_one_letter_code
_entity_poly.pdbx_strand_id
1 'polypeptide(L)'
;MELNVEEMQLQTFIKMPKIELHAHLNGSLSHRTLQKLIDLKKKCGMSGECDLKLPCLTSNDLSECFKVFDLIHEITDSLEAIYVMNTLIREKPRYFISMCPIMKRILV
;
A
#
# COMPACT_ATOMS: atom_id res chain seq x y z
N MET A 1 1.54 -11.45 -39.27
CA MET A 1 1.91 -11.07 -37.90
C MET A 1 0.78 -10.20 -37.40
N GLU A 2 -0.27 -10.82 -36.86
CA GLU A 2 -1.40 -10.07 -36.29
C GLU A 2 -0.90 -9.39 -35.02
N LEU A 3 -0.79 -8.07 -35.06
CA LEU A 3 -0.47 -7.27 -33.89
C LEU A 3 -1.65 -7.35 -32.94
N ASN A 4 -1.41 -7.87 -31.74
CA ASN A 4 -2.40 -7.98 -30.68
C ASN A 4 -2.80 -6.57 -30.21
N VAL A 5 -3.91 -6.05 -30.74
CA VAL A 5 -4.38 -4.68 -30.53
C VAL A 5 -4.55 -4.38 -29.04
N GLU A 6 -4.99 -5.35 -28.25
CA GLU A 6 -5.17 -5.22 -26.80
C GLU A 6 -3.85 -4.96 -26.07
N GLU A 7 -2.78 -5.65 -26.48
CA GLU A 7 -1.46 -5.48 -25.89
C GLU A 7 -0.90 -4.09 -26.19
N MET A 8 -1.11 -3.61 -27.42
CA MET A 8 -0.72 -2.25 -27.82
C MET A 8 -1.51 -1.17 -27.07
N GLN A 9 -2.81 -1.39 -26.84
CA GLN A 9 -3.66 -0.51 -26.04
C GLN A 9 -3.21 -0.47 -24.57
N LEU A 10 -2.92 -1.63 -23.98
CA LEU A 10 -2.42 -1.72 -22.61
C LEU A 10 -1.07 -1.01 -22.45
N GLN A 11 -0.13 -1.21 -23.38
CA GLN A 11 1.16 -0.52 -23.37
C GLN A 11 1.00 1.00 -23.48
N THR A 12 0.06 1.46 -24.30
CA THR A 12 -0.26 2.89 -24.42
C THR A 12 -0.85 3.43 -23.12
N PHE A 13 -1.81 2.73 -22.52
CA PHE A 13 -2.42 3.11 -21.25
C PHE A 13 -1.39 3.15 -20.11
N ILE A 14 -0.44 2.22 -20.06
CA ILE A 14 0.64 2.23 -19.05
C ILE A 14 1.49 3.49 -19.20
N LYS A 15 1.90 3.85 -20.43
CA LYS A 15 2.80 4.98 -20.72
C LYS A 15 2.19 6.35 -20.50
N MET A 16 0.86 6.48 -20.51
CA MET A 16 0.21 7.78 -20.25
C MET A 16 0.46 8.24 -18.80
N PRO A 17 0.84 9.51 -18.58
CA PRO A 17 0.94 10.06 -17.23
C PRO A 17 -0.46 10.09 -16.61
N LYS A 18 -0.58 9.56 -15.39
CA LYS A 18 -1.83 9.59 -14.61
C LYS A 18 -1.70 10.54 -13.43
N ILE A 19 -2.82 11.11 -13.03
CA ILE A 19 -2.93 11.97 -11.86
C ILE A 19 -3.79 11.23 -10.84
N GLU A 20 -3.22 10.96 -9.67
CA GLU A 20 -3.93 10.42 -8.51
C GLU A 20 -4.36 11.60 -7.63
N LEU A 21 -5.66 11.86 -7.55
CA LEU A 21 -6.20 13.00 -6.79
C LEU A 21 -6.47 12.66 -5.33
N HIS A 22 -6.53 11.37 -4.98
CA HIS A 22 -6.86 10.92 -3.64
C HIS A 22 -6.03 9.69 -3.27
N ALA A 23 -5.07 9.89 -2.37
CA ALA A 23 -4.26 8.81 -1.84
C ALA A 23 -4.01 9.00 -0.35
N HIS A 24 -4.42 8.03 0.46
CA HIS A 24 -3.97 7.93 1.84
C HIS A 24 -2.53 7.39 1.86
N LEU A 25 -1.66 8.03 2.62
CA LEU A 25 -0.26 7.64 2.74
C LEU A 25 -0.12 6.20 3.29
N ASN A 26 -0.77 5.94 4.43
CA ASN A 26 -0.82 4.63 5.09
C ASN A 26 -1.42 3.53 4.20
N GLY A 27 -2.43 3.88 3.41
CA GLY A 27 -3.07 2.94 2.49
C GLY A 27 -2.30 2.69 1.19
N SER A 28 -1.29 3.51 0.89
CA SER A 28 -0.46 3.40 -0.33
C SER A 28 0.74 2.46 -0.16
N LEU A 29 0.90 1.91 1.04
CA LEU A 29 2.00 1.02 1.39
C LEU A 29 1.89 -0.34 0.68
N SER A 30 3.03 -0.85 0.21
CA SER A 30 3.09 -2.22 -0.30
C SER A 30 3.17 -3.21 0.86
N HIS A 31 2.78 -4.48 0.64
CA HIS A 31 2.97 -5.55 1.62
C HIS A 31 4.45 -5.65 2.07
N ARG A 32 5.39 -5.54 1.13
CA ARG A 32 6.83 -5.52 1.42
C ARG A 32 7.22 -4.35 2.32
N THR A 33 6.62 -3.17 2.11
CA THR A 33 6.88 -1.99 2.96
C THR A 33 6.32 -2.19 4.36
N LEU A 34 5.09 -2.71 4.47
CA LEU A 34 4.46 -2.99 5.76
C LEU A 34 5.28 -4.01 6.57
N GLN A 35 5.79 -5.07 5.94
CA GLN A 35 6.70 -6.01 6.59
C GLN A 35 7.97 -5.33 7.13
N LYS A 36 8.61 -4.46 6.33
CA LYS A 36 9.78 -3.69 6.80
C LYS A 36 9.46 -2.81 8.00
N LEU A 37 8.30 -2.17 8.01
CA LEU A 37 7.88 -1.31 9.12
C LEU A 37 7.56 -2.13 10.39
N ILE A 38 6.97 -3.31 10.24
CA ILE A 38 6.77 -4.26 11.35
C ILE A 38 8.13 -4.68 11.94
N ASP A 39 9.11 -5.01 11.09
CA ASP A 39 10.44 -5.39 11.53
C ASP A 39 11.16 -4.24 12.26
N LEU A 40 11.00 -3.00 11.77
CA LEU A 40 11.52 -1.80 12.43
C LEU A 40 10.88 -1.62 13.82
N LYS A 41 9.56 -1.73 13.93
CA LYS A 41 8.84 -1.59 15.20
C LYS A 41 9.23 -2.67 16.21
N LYS A 42 9.45 -3.91 15.75
CA LYS A 42 9.98 -5.02 16.57
C LYS A 42 11.37 -4.73 17.12
N LYS A 43 12.27 -4.17 16.30
CA LYS A 43 13.65 -3.82 16.71
C LYS A 43 13.70 -2.73 17.78
N CYS A 44 12.74 -1.80 17.76
CA CYS A 44 12.64 -0.76 18.80
C CYS A 44 12.11 -1.27 20.15
N GLY A 45 11.85 -2.58 20.30
CA GLY A 45 11.45 -3.19 21.57
C GLY A 45 10.03 -2.85 22.03
N MET A 46 9.22 -2.25 21.16
CA MET A 46 7.88 -1.73 21.50
C MET A 46 6.74 -2.73 21.25
N SER A 47 7.02 -3.98 20.87
CA SER A 47 5.97 -4.97 20.62
C SER A 47 6.28 -6.26 21.36
N GLY A 48 5.60 -6.46 22.49
CA GLY A 48 5.50 -7.78 23.12
C GLY A 48 4.67 -8.67 22.20
N GLU A 49 5.25 -9.77 21.71
CA GLU A 49 4.61 -10.95 21.10
C GLU A 49 3.38 -10.77 20.17
N CYS A 50 3.11 -9.60 19.63
CA CYS A 50 2.08 -9.44 18.63
C CYS A 50 2.65 -9.96 17.30
N ASP A 51 2.21 -11.16 16.93
CA ASP A 51 2.36 -11.72 15.58
C ASP A 51 1.51 -10.87 14.63
N LEU A 52 1.99 -9.64 14.35
CA LEU A 52 1.36 -8.65 13.46
C LEU A 52 1.35 -9.22 12.04
N LYS A 53 0.43 -10.14 11.78
CA LYS A 53 0.14 -10.67 10.46
C LYS A 53 -0.80 -9.69 9.77
N LEU A 54 -0.37 -9.21 8.61
CA LEU A 54 -1.20 -8.34 7.80
C LEU A 54 -2.48 -9.10 7.39
N PRO A 55 -3.68 -8.62 7.74
CA PRO A 55 -4.91 -9.33 7.41
C PRO A 55 -5.09 -9.37 5.89
N CYS A 56 -5.40 -10.54 5.35
CA CYS A 56 -5.89 -10.65 3.98
C CYS A 56 -7.37 -10.28 3.98
N LEU A 57 -7.75 -9.23 3.26
CA LEU A 57 -9.16 -8.87 3.12
C LEU A 57 -9.87 -9.94 2.30
N THR A 58 -10.70 -10.76 2.95
CA THR A 58 -11.44 -11.87 2.31
C THR A 58 -12.81 -11.42 1.81
N SER A 59 -13.37 -10.36 2.37
CA SER A 59 -14.66 -9.79 1.98
C SER A 59 -14.51 -8.37 1.41
N ASN A 60 -15.57 -7.85 0.77
CA ASN A 60 -15.66 -6.43 0.37
C ASN A 60 -16.23 -5.55 1.50
N ASP A 61 -16.25 -6.05 2.75
CA ASP A 61 -16.77 -5.28 3.87
C ASP A 61 -15.82 -4.14 4.27
N LEU A 62 -16.38 -2.95 4.40
CA LEU A 62 -15.66 -1.75 4.79
C LEU A 62 -15.15 -1.86 6.25
N SER A 63 -15.89 -2.60 7.10
CA SER A 63 -15.49 -2.80 8.50
C SER A 63 -14.17 -3.55 8.63
N GLU A 64 -13.92 -4.54 7.77
CA GLU A 64 -12.63 -5.25 7.72
C GLU A 64 -11.50 -4.35 7.23
N CYS A 65 -11.79 -3.45 6.30
CA CYS A 65 -10.82 -2.47 5.83
C CYS A 65 -10.34 -1.56 6.96
N PHE A 66 -11.25 -1.09 7.83
CA PHE A 66 -10.89 -0.24 8.97
C PHE A 66 -10.00 -0.97 9.99
N LYS A 67 -10.24 -2.25 10.27
CA LYS A 67 -9.38 -3.04 11.17
C LYS A 67 -7.95 -3.14 10.65
N VAL A 68 -7.78 -3.25 9.33
CA VAL A 68 -6.44 -3.23 8.70
C VAL A 68 -5.81 -1.85 8.84
N PHE A 69 -6.60 -0.77 8.70
CA PHE A 69 -6.10 0.59 8.91
C PHE A 69 -5.64 0.84 10.35
N ASP A 70 -6.34 0.32 11.34
CA ASP A 70 -5.93 0.42 12.75
C ASP A 70 -4.55 -0.21 12.97
N LEU A 71 -4.33 -1.39 12.39
CA LEU A 71 -3.02 -2.05 12.42
C LEU A 71 -1.94 -1.24 11.69
N ILE A 72 -2.25 -0.69 10.52
CA ILE A 72 -1.29 0.14 9.78
C ILE A 72 -0.94 1.40 10.59
N HIS A 73 -1.92 2.05 11.21
CA HIS A 73 -1.70 3.20 12.09
C HIS A 73 -0.82 2.86 13.27
N GLU A 74 -1.03 1.70 13.89
CA GLU A 74 -0.16 1.23 14.95
C GLU A 74 1.27 1.07 14.42
N ILE A 75 1.48 0.48 13.24
CA ILE A 75 2.84 0.27 12.71
C ILE A 75 3.50 1.59 12.24
N THR A 76 2.72 2.62 11.89
CA THR A 76 3.21 3.90 11.37
C THR A 76 3.17 5.05 12.38
N ASP A 77 3.09 4.74 13.68
CA ASP A 77 2.97 5.70 14.79
C ASP A 77 4.26 6.47 15.15
N SER A 78 5.39 6.17 14.49
CA SER A 78 6.68 6.81 14.75
C SER A 78 7.17 7.68 13.60
N LEU A 79 7.96 8.72 13.93
CA LEU A 79 8.59 9.60 12.93
C LEU A 79 9.50 8.83 11.96
N GLU A 80 10.21 7.81 12.46
CA GLU A 80 11.05 6.95 11.64
C GLU A 80 10.22 6.13 10.64
N ALA A 81 9.09 5.57 11.07
CA ALA A 81 8.17 4.86 10.19
C ALA A 81 7.61 5.77 9.08
N ILE A 82 7.24 7.01 9.42
CA ILE A 82 6.76 8.02 8.44
C ILE A 82 7.86 8.35 7.42
N TYR A 83 9.10 8.52 7.87
CA TYR A 83 10.24 8.80 6.99
C TYR A 83 10.50 7.65 6.01
N VAL A 84 10.50 6.41 6.51
CA VAL A 84 10.68 5.20 5.70
C VAL A 84 9.55 5.06 4.67
N MET A 85 8.30 5.30 5.08
CA MET A 85 7.13 5.26 4.21
C MET A 85 7.24 6.26 3.06
N ASN A 86 7.54 7.52 3.34
CA ASN A 86 7.67 8.56 2.32
C ASN A 86 8.79 8.27 1.32
N THR A 87 9.92 7.76 1.81
CA THR A 87 11.06 7.38 0.95
C THR A 87 10.66 6.25 -0.01
N LEU A 88 10.01 5.21 0.49
CA LEU A 88 9.63 4.04 -0.31
C LEU A 88 8.49 4.33 -1.30
N ILE A 89 7.63 5.32 -1.02
CA ILE A 89 6.60 5.76 -1.96
C ILE A 89 7.21 6.52 -3.14
N ARG A 90 8.25 7.34 -2.90
CA ARG A 90 8.97 8.05 -3.97
C ARG A 90 9.69 7.12 -4.94
N GLU A 91 10.11 5.95 -4.47
CA GLU A 91 10.78 4.93 -5.29
C GLU A 91 9.81 4.08 -6.12
N LYS A 92 8.49 4.20 -5.93
CA LYS A 92 7.54 3.45 -6.75
C LYS A 92 7.56 3.94 -8.21
N PRO A 93 7.55 3.02 -9.19
CA PRO A 93 7.52 3.40 -10.60
C PRO A 93 6.27 4.24 -10.90
N ARG A 94 6.41 5.33 -11.67
CA ARG A 94 5.34 6.30 -12.01
C ARG A 94 4.11 5.69 -12.69
N TYR A 95 4.16 4.42 -13.05
CA TYR A 95 3.07 3.66 -13.68
C TYR A 95 2.06 3.08 -12.67
N PHE A 96 2.31 3.26 -11.37
CA PHE A 96 1.54 2.62 -10.31
C PHE A 96 0.23 3.36 -10.00
N ILE A 97 -0.85 2.98 -10.67
CA ILE A 97 -2.22 3.05 -10.11
C ILE A 97 -2.50 1.76 -9.29
N SER A 98 -1.49 1.25 -8.60
CA SER A 98 -1.66 0.10 -7.72
C SER A 98 -1.63 0.60 -6.28
N MET A 99 -2.78 1.19 -5.93
CA MET A 99 -3.26 1.20 -4.56
C MET A 99 -3.14 -0.22 -4.01
N CYS A 100 -2.69 -0.34 -2.75
CA CYS A 100 -2.89 -1.57 -2.01
C CYS A 100 -4.39 -1.96 -2.12
N PRO A 101 -4.76 -3.25 -2.28
CA PRO A 101 -6.16 -3.66 -2.44
C PRO A 101 -7.11 -3.06 -1.38
N ILE A 102 -6.56 -2.74 -0.21
CA ILE A 102 -7.19 -2.02 0.91
C ILE A 102 -7.78 -0.67 0.48
N MET A 103 -7.07 0.12 -0.32
CA MET A 103 -7.49 1.48 -0.72
C MET A 103 -8.40 1.54 -1.93
N LYS A 104 -8.44 0.50 -2.78
CA LYS A 104 -9.42 0.43 -3.87
C LYS A 104 -10.87 0.40 -3.37
N ARG A 105 -11.07 0.18 -2.06
CA ARG A 105 -12.37 0.00 -1.41
C ARG A 105 -12.77 1.15 -0.49
N ILE A 106 -11.85 2.08 -0.20
CA ILE A 106 -12.10 3.28 0.60
C ILE A 106 -11.96 4.47 -0.36
N LEU A 107 -13.01 4.66 -1.16
CA LEU A 107 -13.24 5.87 -1.95
C LEU A 107 -14.40 6.59 -1.25
N VAL A 108 -14.06 7.58 -0.43
CA VAL A 108 -14.97 8.66 -0.04
C VAL A 108 -14.37 9.96 -0.55
#